data_AF-A0A960D6L2-F1
#
_entry.id   AF-A0A960D6L2-F1
#
_cell.length_a   1.000
_cell.length_b   1.000
_cell.length_c   1.000
_cell.angle_alpha   90.00
_cell.angle_beta   90.00
_cell.angle_gamma   90.00
#
_symmetry.space_group_name_H-M   'P 1'
#
loop_
_entity.id
_entity.type
_entity.pdbx_description
1 polymer ?
#
loop_
_entity_poly.entity_id
_entity_poly.type
_entity_poly.pdbx_seq_one_letter_code
_entity_poly.pdbx_strand_id
1 'polypeptide(L)' 'SSYIHELTGENPVLNWITGTALSPVRDRLSEEQWQPFRAELAPMLDTAYPVRPDGRTFFPFRRIFMVARVG' A
#
# COMPACT_ATOMS: atom_id res chain seq x y z
N SER A 1 18.05 -1.52 9.46
CA SER A 1 17.33 -2.50 8.63
C SER A 1 15.92 -1.96 8.38
N SER A 2 15.59 -1.66 7.13
CA SER A 2 14.23 -1.27 6.77
C SER A 2 13.45 -2.54 6.44
N TYR A 3 12.27 -2.73 7.03
CA TYR A 3 11.37 -3.81 6.60
C TYR A 3 10.78 -3.41 5.23
N ILE A 4 11.02 -4.24 4.22
CA ILE A 4 10.51 -4.04 2.86
C ILE A 4 9.51 -5.15 2.56
N HIS A 5 8.34 -4.78 2.06
CA HIS A 5 7.47 -5.71 1.36
C HIS A 5 7.79 -5.69 -0.13
N GLU A 6 8.13 -6.86 -0.67
CA GLU A 6 8.26 -7.06 -2.12
C GLU A 6 6.89 -7.43 -2.68
N LEU A 7 6.36 -6.57 -3.55
CA LEU A 7 5.05 -6.74 -4.16
C LEU A 7 5.21 -6.98 -5.67
N THR A 8 4.25 -7.68 -6.24
CA THR A 8 4.19 -7.99 -7.68
C THR A 8 2.77 -7.83 -8.20
N GLY A 9 2.63 -7.73 -9.53
CA GLY A 9 1.34 -7.56 -10.20
C GLY A 9 1.04 -6.10 -10.55
N GLU A 10 -0.16 -5.88 -11.09
CA GLU A 10 -0.65 -4.57 -11.49
C GLU A 10 -1.00 -3.70 -10.26
N ASN A 11 -0.64 -2.41 -10.29
CA ASN A 11 -0.92 -1.46 -9.21
C ASN A 11 -0.61 -2.05 -7.81
N PRO A 12 0.59 -2.65 -7.60
CA PRO A 12 0.82 -3.59 -6.51
C PRO A 12 0.70 -2.94 -5.14
N VAL A 13 1.17 -1.68 -5.01
CA VAL A 13 1.04 -0.90 -3.78
C VAL A 13 -0.42 -0.51 -3.53
N LEU A 14 -1.15 -0.04 -4.54
CA LEU A 14 -2.56 0.34 -4.41
C LEU A 14 -3.40 -0.83 -3.91
N ASN A 15 -3.21 -2.01 -4.50
CA ASN A 15 -3.95 -3.22 -4.12
C ASN A 15 -3.62 -3.64 -2.68
N TRP A 16 -2.34 -3.55 -2.29
CA TRP A 16 -1.91 -3.83 -0.93
C TRP A 16 -2.53 -2.87 0.10
N ILE A 17 -2.48 -1.56 -0.16
CA ILE A 17 -3.03 -0.56 0.78
C ILE A 17 -4.56 -0.56 0.78
N THR A 18 -5.22 -1.01 -0.31
CA THR A 18 -6.68 -1.19 -0.37
C THR A 18 -7.18 -2.13 0.73
N GLY A 19 -6.51 -3.27 0.93
CA GLY A 19 -6.87 -4.24 1.98
C GLY A 19 -6.41 -3.85 3.39
N THR A 20 -5.74 -2.71 3.56
CA THR A 20 -5.17 -2.29 4.84
C THR A 20 -5.52 -0.83 5.15
N ALA A 21 -4.64 0.12 4.80
CA ALA A 21 -4.79 1.53 5.15
C ALA A 21 -6.02 2.21 4.53
N LEU A 22 -6.46 1.77 3.35
CA LEU A 22 -7.59 2.36 2.63
C LEU A 22 -8.92 1.63 2.89
N SER A 23 -8.96 0.52 3.63
CA SER A 23 -10.21 -0.14 4.01
C SER A 23 -11.28 0.84 4.54
N PRO A 24 -10.98 1.72 5.51
CA PRO A 24 -11.97 2.68 5.98
C PRO A 24 -12.37 3.72 4.92
N VAL A 25 -11.49 4.05 3.97
CA VAL A 25 -11.82 4.97 2.86
C VAL A 25 -12.77 4.28 1.89
N ARG A 26 -12.46 3.03 1.51
CA ARG A 26 -13.31 2.19 0.65
C ARG A 26 -14.71 2.03 1.20
N ASP A 27 -14.84 1.79 2.51
CA ASP A 27 -16.14 1.60 3.17
C ASP A 27 -17.07 2.84 3.10
N ARG A 28 -16.50 4.01 2.84
CA ARG A 28 -17.24 5.29 2.75
C ARG A 28 -17.61 5.68 1.32
N LEU A 29 -17.11 4.96 0.31
CA LEU A 29 -17.29 5.29 -1.09
C LEU A 29 -18.19 4.27 -1.77
N SER A 30 -19.10 4.75 -2.61
CA SER A 30 -19.79 3.88 -3.56
C SER A 30 -18.80 3.31 -4.59
N GLU A 31 -19.23 2.29 -5.34
CA GLU A 31 -18.40 1.76 -6.42
C GLU A 31 -18.06 2.81 -7.48
N GLU A 32 -19.04 3.67 -7.81
CA GLU A 32 -18.90 4.76 -8.78
C GLU A 32 -17.92 5.85 -8.31
N GLN A 33 -17.75 6.03 -6.99
CA GLN A 33 -16.76 6.95 -6.41
C GLN A 33 -15.39 6.29 -6.24
N TRP A 34 -15.36 4.98 -6.03
CA TRP A 34 -14.13 4.23 -5.77
C TRP A 34 -13.25 4.07 -7.01
N GLN A 35 -13.85 3.78 -8.16
CA GLN A 35 -13.10 3.64 -9.41
C GLN A 35 -12.31 4.90 -9.81
N PRO A 36 -12.90 6.11 -9.84
CA PRO A 36 -12.14 7.32 -10.13
C PRO A 36 -11.10 7.61 -9.05
N PHE A 37 -11.41 7.39 -7.77
CA PHE A 37 -10.42 7.54 -6.68
C PHE A 37 -9.18 6.66 -6.92
N ARG A 38 -9.37 5.40 -7.33
CA ARG A 38 -8.25 4.50 -7.67
C ARG A 38 -7.48 4.97 -8.89
N ALA A 39 -8.18 5.42 -9.92
CA ALA A 39 -7.56 5.88 -11.16
C ALA A 39 -6.67 7.12 -10.95
N GLU A 40 -7.04 8.00 -10.02
CA GLU A 40 -6.22 9.15 -9.63
C GLU A 40 -5.03 8.75 -8.75
N LEU A 41 -5.23 7.83 -7.80
CA LEU A 41 -4.20 7.44 -6.83
C LEU A 41 -3.14 6.50 -7.43
N ALA A 42 -3.50 5.61 -8.34
CA ALA A 42 -2.62 4.65 -8.99
C ALA A 42 -1.33 5.28 -9.57
N PRO A 43 -1.39 6.29 -10.48
CA PRO A 43 -0.18 6.86 -11.09
C PRO A 43 0.72 7.56 -10.05
N MET A 44 0.15 8.11 -8.99
CA MET A 44 0.92 8.70 -7.89
C MET A 44 1.74 7.64 -7.15
N LEU A 45 1.14 6.47 -6.92
CA LEU A 45 1.80 5.34 -6.27
C LEU A 45 2.85 4.69 -7.17
N ASP A 46 2.58 4.54 -8.47
CA ASP A 46 3.55 4.00 -9.43
C ASP A 46 4.78 4.90 -9.55
N THR A 47 4.59 6.22 -9.45
CA THR A 47 5.69 7.19 -9.42
C THR A 47 6.50 7.09 -8.12
N ALA A 48 5.83 6.94 -6.98
CA ALA A 48 6.49 6.87 -5.67
C ALA A 48 7.18 5.52 -5.41
N TYR A 49 6.63 4.44 -5.98
CA TYR A 49 7.09 3.07 -5.81
C TYR A 49 7.22 2.39 -7.18
N PRO A 50 8.26 2.74 -7.95
CA PRO A 50 8.43 2.22 -9.30
C PRO A 50 8.70 0.71 -9.30
N VAL A 51 8.13 0.03 -10.29
CA VAL A 51 8.47 -1.37 -10.58
C VAL A 51 9.93 -1.48 -11.03
N ARG A 52 10.64 -2.47 -10.50
CA ARG A 52 12.04 -2.74 -10.80
C ARG A 52 12.16 -3.63 -12.05
N PRO A 53 13.35 -3.74 -12.66
CA PRO A 53 13.57 -4.59 -13.84
C PRO A 53 13.21 -6.08 -13.66
N ASP A 54 13.17 -6.55 -12.41
CA ASP A 54 12.79 -7.92 -12.05
C ASP A 54 11.28 -8.07 -11.76
N GLY A 55 10.47 -7.06 -12.08
CA GLY A 55 9.02 -7.07 -11.91
C GLY A 55 8.54 -6.84 -10.48
N ARG A 56 9.45 -6.55 -9.53
CA ARG A 56 9.11 -6.30 -8.12
C ARG A 56 8.97 -4.83 -7.82
N THR A 57 8.03 -4.49 -6.95
CA THR A 57 7.86 -3.17 -6.36
C THR A 57 8.22 -3.24 -4.89
N PHE A 58 9.13 -2.37 -4.44
CA PHE A 58 9.55 -2.33 -3.04
C PHE A 58 8.69 -1.33 -2.27
N PHE A 59 8.00 -1.82 -1.23
CA PHE A 59 7.15 -1.03 -0.36
C PHE A 59 7.71 -1.03 1.07
N PRO A 60 8.42 0.04 1.49
CA PRO A 60 8.95 0.14 2.85
C PRO A 60 7.84 0.24 3.88
N PHE A 61 7.93 -0.56 4.95
CA PHE A 61 6.95 -0.60 6.02
C PHE A 61 7.63 -0.47 7.38
N ARG A 62 7.14 0.43 8.24
CA ARG A 62 7.68 0.59 9.60
C ARG A 62 6.93 -0.31 10.56
N ARG A 63 7.64 -1.23 11.23
CA ARG A 63 7.12 -2.01 12.36
C ARG A 63 7.74 -1.50 13.66
N ILE A 64 6.89 -1.20 14.65
CA ILE A 64 7.31 -0.82 16.00
C ILE A 64 6.94 -1.98 16.92
N PHE A 65 7.93 -2.45 17.69
CA PHE A 65 7.74 -3.49 18.71
C PHE A 65 8.09 -2.89 20.07
N MET A 66 7.24 -3.09 21.07
CA MET A 66 7.45 -2.61 22.44
C MET A 66 7.21 -3.77 23.41
N VAL A 67 8.10 -3.93 24.39
CA VAL A 67 7.97 -4.92 25.48
C VAL A 67 8.03 -4.16 26.79
N ALA A 68 6.95 -4.23 27.58
CA ALA A 68 6.92 -3.69 28.93
C ALA A 68 7.15 -4.81 29.94
N ARG A 69 7.92 -4.53 30.99
CA ARG A 69 8.03 -5.39 32.18
C ARG A 69 7.37 -4.68 33.34
N VAL A 70 6.46 -5.35 34.01
CA VAL A 70 5.85 -4.90 35.26
C VAL A 70 6.61 -5.61 36.39
N GLY A 71 7.10 -4.83 37.35
CA GLY A 71 7.69 -5.30 38.60
C GLY A 71 6.79 -4.96 39.78
#